data_AF-A0A060C1U0-F1
#
_entry.id   AF-A0A060C1U0-F1
#
_cell.length_a   1.000
_cell.length_b   1.000
_cell.length_c   1.000
_cell.angle_alpha   90.00
_cell.angle_beta   90.00
_cell.angle_gamma   90.00
#
_symmetry.space_group_name_H-M   'P 1'
#
loop_
_entity.id
_entity.type
_entity.pdbx_description
1 polymer ?
#
loop_
_entity_poly.entity_id
_entity_poly.type
_entity_poly.pdbx_seq_one_letter_code
_entity_poly.pdbx_strand_id
1 'polypeptide(L)'
;LQQLKHFTDYFIKCHTDSDTFYYQVGDGTVDHTYWGAPEDQTTDRATMFKADPSDPAADVVGEASAALSLMYLNYKDIDSDYSATCLKDAKELYAMGKAHPGLSKAQGFYSSTTYKDDMAWAATWLYT
;
A
#
# COMPACT_ATOMS: atom_id res chain seq x y z
N LEU A 1 5.56 -8.74 16.06
CA LEU A 1 6.21 -7.83 15.09
C LEU A 1 6.50 -8.48 13.74
N GLN A 2 6.81 -9.79 13.65
CA GLN A 2 7.03 -10.48 12.37
C GLN A 2 5.90 -10.29 11.35
N GLN A 3 4.64 -10.37 11.80
CA GLN A 3 3.48 -10.17 10.91
C GLN A 3 3.43 -8.75 10.33
N LEU A 4 3.72 -7.73 11.15
CA LEU A 4 3.79 -6.34 10.68
C LEU A 4 4.93 -6.15 9.68
N LYS A 5 6.10 -6.74 9.96
CA LYS A 5 7.24 -6.68 9.06
C LYS A 5 6.94 -7.34 7.71
N HIS A 6 6.17 -8.43 7.69
CA HIS A 6 5.76 -9.06 6.43
C HIS A 6 4.93 -8.10 5.55
N PHE A 7 3.99 -7.35 6.14
CA PHE A 7 3.23 -6.32 5.42
C PHE A 7 4.11 -5.18 4.92
N THR A 8 5.00 -4.64 5.76
CA THR A 8 5.82 -3.50 5.36
C THR A 8 6.91 -3.89 4.37
N ASP A 9 7.45 -5.11 4.43
CA ASP A 9 8.34 -5.65 3.40
C ASP A 9 7.63 -5.72 2.04
N TYR A 10 6.34 -6.04 2.02
CA TYR A 10 5.53 -6.02 0.79
C TYR A 10 5.27 -4.59 0.30
N PHE A 11 4.84 -3.67 1.17
CA PHE A 11 4.58 -2.28 0.78
C PHE A 11 5.83 -1.56 0.24
N ILE A 12 6.99 -1.77 0.85
CA ILE A 12 8.26 -1.22 0.36
C ILE A 12 8.58 -1.77 -1.05
N LYS A 13 8.31 -3.06 -1.31
CA LYS A 13 8.50 -3.63 -2.66
C LYS A 13 7.50 -3.09 -3.69
N CYS A 14 6.29 -2.76 -3.25
CA CYS A 14 5.27 -2.17 -4.10
C CYS A 14 5.56 -0.71 -4.44
N HIS A 15 6.37 -0.02 -3.63
CA HIS A 15 6.79 1.35 -3.86
C HIS A 15 8.13 1.38 -4.61
N THR A 16 8.05 1.28 -5.95
CA THR A 16 9.24 1.05 -6.78
C THR A 16 10.07 2.31 -7.05
N ASP A 17 9.42 3.47 -6.97
CA ASP A 17 9.99 4.80 -7.09
C ASP A 17 9.04 5.81 -6.41
N SER A 18 9.46 7.07 -6.32
CA SER A 18 8.75 8.11 -5.56
C SER A 18 7.34 8.43 -6.07
N ASP A 19 6.98 7.99 -7.27
CA ASP A 19 5.71 8.29 -7.93
C ASP A 19 4.91 7.02 -8.30
N THR A 20 5.34 5.83 -7.86
CA THR A 20 4.71 4.55 -8.25
C THR A 20 4.46 3.65 -7.05
N PHE A 21 3.19 3.27 -6.83
CA PHE A 21 2.81 2.30 -5.80
C PHE A 21 1.85 1.23 -6.34
N TYR A 22 2.31 -0.02 -6.41
CA TYR A 22 1.47 -1.17 -6.82
C TYR A 22 0.57 -1.62 -5.67
N TYR A 23 -0.74 -1.64 -5.89
CA TYR A 23 -1.69 -1.97 -4.82
C TYR A 23 -2.59 -3.18 -5.14
N GLN A 24 -2.49 -3.78 -6.32
CA GLN A 24 -3.19 -5.04 -6.62
C GLN A 24 -2.38 -5.97 -7.51
N VAL A 25 -2.25 -7.22 -7.06
CA VAL A 25 -1.69 -8.35 -7.83
C VAL A 25 -2.75 -9.43 -7.93
N GLY A 26 -3.09 -9.82 -9.16
CA GLY A 26 -4.18 -10.74 -9.47
C GLY A 26 -5.45 -10.01 -9.92
N ASP A 27 -6.18 -10.67 -10.82
CA ASP A 27 -7.52 -10.27 -11.28
C ASP A 27 -8.56 -11.07 -10.51
N GLY A 28 -9.41 -10.41 -9.73
CA GLY A 28 -10.40 -11.11 -8.89
C GLY A 28 -11.43 -11.92 -9.69
N THR A 29 -11.77 -11.52 -10.91
CA THR A 29 -12.70 -12.31 -11.75
C THR A 29 -12.05 -13.61 -12.19
N VAL A 30 -10.77 -13.58 -12.57
CA VAL A 30 -10.03 -14.78 -13.00
C VAL A 30 -9.68 -15.65 -11.79
N ASP A 31 -9.17 -15.05 -10.72
CA ASP A 31 -8.71 -15.74 -9.51
C ASP A 31 -9.85 -16.53 -8.85
N HIS A 32 -11.04 -15.95 -8.75
CA HIS A 32 -12.21 -16.60 -8.15
C HIS A 32 -12.77 -17.78 -8.97
N THR A 33 -12.27 -18.03 -10.19
CA THR A 33 -12.62 -19.25 -10.95
C THR A 33 -11.82 -20.48 -10.51
N TYR A 34 -10.74 -20.29 -9.76
CA TYR A 34 -9.92 -21.36 -9.22
C TYR A 34 -10.35 -21.75 -7.81
N TRP A 35 -10.40 -23.05 -7.54
CA TRP A 35 -10.69 -23.60 -6.21
C TRP A 35 -9.69 -24.70 -5.87
N GLY A 36 -8.69 -24.37 -5.06
CA GLY A 36 -7.62 -25.28 -4.67
C GLY A 36 -6.65 -24.60 -3.70
N ALA A 37 -5.56 -25.29 -3.37
CA ALA A 37 -4.49 -24.69 -2.58
C ALA A 37 -3.78 -23.59 -3.41
N PRO A 38 -3.40 -22.45 -2.82
CA PRO A 38 -2.68 -21.39 -3.55
C PRO A 38 -1.30 -21.85 -4.03
N GLU A 39 -0.67 -22.82 -3.35
CA GLU A 39 0.61 -23.41 -3.76
C GLU A 39 0.53 -24.16 -5.11
N ASP A 40 -0.65 -24.66 -5.46
CA ASP A 40 -0.92 -25.38 -6.72
C ASP A 40 -1.51 -24.48 -7.81
N GLN A 41 -1.75 -23.19 -7.51
CA GLN A 41 -2.38 -22.27 -8.44
C GLN A 41 -1.40 -21.79 -9.51
N THR A 42 -1.61 -22.20 -10.77
CA THR A 42 -0.78 -21.78 -11.92
C THR A 42 -1.38 -20.64 -12.73
N THR A 43 -2.50 -20.06 -12.30
CA THR A 43 -3.15 -18.92 -12.94
C THR A 43 -2.22 -17.72 -12.96
N ASP A 44 -2.11 -17.03 -14.10
CA ASP A 44 -1.31 -15.80 -14.18
C ASP A 44 -1.86 -14.72 -13.25
N ARG A 45 -0.97 -14.00 -12.56
CA ARG A 45 -1.31 -13.00 -11.55
C ARG A 45 -0.67 -11.66 -11.92
N ALA A 46 -1.30 -10.99 -12.88
CA ALA A 46 -0.84 -9.67 -13.33
C ALA A 46 -0.87 -8.63 -12.21
N THR A 47 0.06 -7.68 -12.26
CA THR A 47 -0.02 -6.41 -11.50
C THR A 47 -1.13 -5.55 -12.10
N MET A 48 -2.35 -5.72 -11.60
CA MET A 48 -3.56 -5.12 -12.17
C MET A 48 -3.59 -3.61 -12.01
N PHE A 49 -3.19 -3.11 -10.84
CA PHE A 49 -3.29 -1.69 -10.54
C PHE A 49 -2.06 -1.16 -9.81
N LYS A 50 -1.72 0.08 -10.17
CA LYS A 50 -0.75 0.93 -9.51
C LYS A 50 -1.32 2.33 -9.37
N ALA A 51 -0.85 3.04 -8.36
CA ALA A 51 -1.04 4.46 -8.19
C ALA A 51 0.15 5.18 -8.81
N ASP A 52 -0.12 6.19 -9.64
CA ASP A 52 0.87 7.10 -10.19
C ASP A 52 0.21 8.46 -10.52
N PRO A 53 0.95 9.49 -10.99
CA PRO A 53 0.38 10.80 -11.27
C PRO A 53 -0.80 10.82 -12.27
N SER A 54 -0.90 9.78 -13.12
CA SER A 54 -1.99 9.63 -14.11
C SER A 54 -3.15 8.77 -13.61
N ASP A 55 -2.89 7.86 -12.67
CA ASP A 55 -3.88 6.98 -12.03
C ASP A 55 -3.83 7.16 -10.50
N PRO A 56 -4.52 8.18 -9.94
CA PRO A 56 -4.46 8.48 -8.50
C PRO A 56 -5.23 7.45 -7.66
N ALA A 57 -4.73 7.18 -6.45
CA ALA A 57 -5.34 6.27 -5.47
C ALA A 57 -4.98 6.69 -4.03
N ALA A 58 -5.43 7.90 -3.64
CA ALA A 58 -5.04 8.56 -2.40
C ALA A 58 -5.47 7.81 -1.13
N ASP A 59 -6.58 7.09 -1.20
CA ASP A 59 -7.09 6.19 -0.16
C ASP A 59 -6.08 5.09 0.18
N VAL A 60 -5.71 4.27 -0.80
CA VAL A 60 -4.84 3.10 -0.56
C VAL A 60 -3.39 3.50 -0.25
N VAL A 61 -2.87 4.57 -0.88
CA VAL A 61 -1.53 5.09 -0.54
C VAL A 61 -1.51 5.75 0.83
N GLY A 62 -2.63 6.35 1.25
CA GLY A 62 -2.82 6.91 2.59
C GLY A 62 -2.70 5.84 3.67
N GLU A 63 -3.45 4.74 3.54
CA GLU A 63 -3.37 3.61 4.49
C GLU A 63 -1.99 2.93 4.48
N ALA A 64 -1.36 2.75 3.31
CA ALA A 64 0.01 2.24 3.23
C ALA A 64 1.01 3.16 3.95
N SER A 65 0.85 4.49 3.79
CA SER A 65 1.65 5.49 4.51
C SER A 65 1.44 5.40 6.04
N ALA A 66 0.20 5.26 6.50
CA ALA A 66 -0.11 5.08 7.91
C ALA A 66 0.54 3.80 8.48
N ALA A 67 0.43 2.68 7.77
CA ALA A 67 1.01 1.40 8.18
C ALA A 67 2.54 1.47 8.30
N LEU A 68 3.21 2.10 7.35
CA LEU A 68 4.67 2.29 7.38
C LEU A 68 5.10 3.28 8.48
N SER A 69 4.32 4.32 8.74
CA SER A 69 4.55 5.25 9.87
C SER A 69 4.44 4.51 11.21
N LEU A 70 3.41 3.68 11.38
CA LEU A 70 3.25 2.82 12.55
C LEU A 70 4.40 1.83 12.70
N MET A 71 4.90 1.25 11.62
CA MET A 71 6.06 0.35 11.68
C MET A 71 7.32 1.08 12.12
N TYR A 72 7.57 2.30 11.64
CA TYR A 72 8.67 3.15 12.14
C TYR A 72 8.60 3.29 13.67
N LEU A 73 7.44 3.70 14.21
CA LEU A 73 7.26 3.90 15.65
C LEU A 73 7.48 2.62 16.47
N ASN A 74 6.96 1.50 15.99
CA ASN A 74 6.97 0.23 16.71
C ASN A 74 8.29 -0.54 16.57
N TYR A 75 9.12 -0.20 15.58
CA TYR A 75 10.31 -0.98 15.22
C TYR A 75 11.63 -0.21 15.38
N LYS A 76 11.58 1.11 15.63
CA LYS A 76 12.77 1.98 15.70
C LYS A 76 13.80 1.57 16.77
N ASP A 77 13.35 0.94 17.86
CA ASP A 77 14.22 0.48 18.95
C ASP A 77 14.71 -0.97 18.74
N ILE A 78 14.33 -1.59 17.61
CA ILE A 78 14.72 -2.96 17.21
C ILE A 78 15.66 -2.92 16.01
N ASP A 79 15.30 -2.15 14.98
CA ASP A 79 16.09 -1.93 13.77
C ASP A 79 15.83 -0.51 13.25
N SER A 80 16.70 0.42 13.64
CA SER A 80 16.56 1.83 13.30
C SER A 80 16.68 2.09 11.80
N ASP A 81 17.48 1.29 11.09
CA ASP A 81 17.73 1.48 9.66
C ASP A 81 16.48 1.07 8.86
N TYR A 82 15.91 -0.10 9.17
CA TYR A 82 14.66 -0.53 8.56
C TYR A 82 13.50 0.42 8.88
N SER A 83 13.39 0.86 10.14
CA SER A 83 12.39 1.84 10.54
C SER A 83 12.53 3.17 9.80
N ALA A 84 13.76 3.64 9.56
CA ALA A 84 14.00 4.83 8.76
C ALA A 84 13.58 4.65 7.30
N THR A 85 13.77 3.46 6.71
CA THR A 85 13.21 3.12 5.39
C THR A 85 11.69 3.19 5.39
N CYS A 86 11.01 2.60 6.39
CA CYS A 86 9.55 2.70 6.50
C CYS A 86 9.09 4.16 6.57
N LEU A 87 9.74 5.00 7.39
CA LEU A 87 9.35 6.41 7.50
C LEU A 87 9.59 7.21 6.21
N LYS A 88 10.68 6.91 5.48
CA LYS A 88 10.94 7.53 4.17
C LYS A 88 9.80 7.21 3.20
N ASP A 89 9.49 5.94 3.02
CA ASP A 89 8.46 5.50 2.08
C ASP A 89 7.06 5.98 2.51
N ALA A 90 6.77 6.03 3.82
CA ALA A 90 5.54 6.63 4.33
C ALA A 90 5.36 8.09 3.90
N LYS A 91 6.43 8.89 3.95
CA LYS A 91 6.41 10.31 3.55
C LYS A 91 6.21 10.47 2.05
N GLU A 92 6.87 9.64 1.25
CA GLU A 92 6.74 9.63 -0.21
C GLU A 92 5.32 9.25 -0.63
N LEU A 93 4.75 8.16 -0.09
CA LEU A 93 3.38 7.74 -0.36
C LEU A 93 2.33 8.79 0.06
N TYR A 94 2.52 9.42 1.22
CA TYR A 94 1.64 10.52 1.64
C TYR A 94 1.74 11.72 0.70
N ALA A 95 2.94 12.06 0.23
CA ALA A 95 3.14 13.12 -0.74
C ALA A 95 2.43 12.80 -2.06
N MET A 96 2.52 11.56 -2.55
CA MET A 96 1.78 11.08 -3.73
C MET A 96 0.27 11.27 -3.57
N GLY A 97 -0.32 10.74 -2.49
CA GLY A 97 -1.76 10.85 -2.25
C GLY A 97 -2.26 12.28 -2.08
N LYS A 98 -1.42 13.16 -1.52
CA LYS A 98 -1.73 14.59 -1.37
C LYS A 98 -1.63 15.35 -2.71
N ALA A 99 -0.63 15.03 -3.53
CA ALA A 99 -0.41 15.67 -4.83
C ALA A 99 -1.46 15.27 -5.87
N HIS A 100 -1.91 14.01 -5.81
CA HIS A 100 -2.85 13.44 -6.76
C HIS A 100 -4.04 12.78 -6.03
N PRO A 101 -5.04 13.58 -5.59
CA PRO A 101 -6.24 13.04 -4.95
C PRO A 101 -7.05 12.14 -5.88
N GLY A 102 -7.50 11.00 -5.38
CA GLY A 102 -8.30 10.04 -6.15
C GLY A 102 -8.60 8.77 -5.34
N LEU A 103 -9.43 7.89 -5.90
CA LEU A 103 -9.83 6.63 -5.28
C LEU A 103 -9.18 5.46 -6.02
N SER A 104 -8.76 4.45 -5.27
CA SER A 104 -8.23 3.20 -5.79
C SER A 104 -9.24 2.45 -6.66
N LYS A 105 -8.74 1.68 -7.62
CA LYS A 105 -9.54 0.73 -8.43
C LYS A 105 -9.47 -0.65 -7.77
N ALA A 106 -10.58 -1.38 -7.70
CA ALA A 106 -10.57 -2.73 -7.11
C ALA A 106 -11.58 -3.69 -7.75
N GLN A 107 -11.82 -3.53 -9.06
CA GLN A 107 -12.71 -4.37 -9.88
C GLN A 107 -14.16 -4.53 -9.35
N GLY A 108 -14.60 -3.68 -8.43
CA GLY A 108 -15.92 -3.77 -7.77
C GLY A 108 -15.95 -4.59 -6.48
N PHE A 109 -14.84 -5.22 -6.08
CA PHE A 109 -14.75 -6.01 -4.84
C PHE A 109 -14.49 -5.12 -3.62
N TYR A 110 -13.60 -4.13 -3.74
CA TYR A 110 -13.27 -3.17 -2.69
C TYR A 110 -13.41 -1.73 -3.19
N SER A 111 -14.62 -1.39 -3.63
CA SER A 111 -14.91 -0.04 -4.14
C SER A 111 -14.83 0.98 -3.02
N SER A 112 -13.82 1.85 -3.10
CA SER A 112 -13.69 2.99 -2.19
C SER A 112 -14.67 4.10 -2.54
N THR A 113 -15.08 4.87 -1.52
CA THR A 113 -15.99 6.02 -1.67
C THR A 113 -15.39 7.33 -1.18
N THR A 114 -14.31 7.28 -0.43
CA THR A 114 -13.64 8.43 0.19
C THR A 114 -12.13 8.17 0.25
N TYR A 115 -11.34 9.26 0.29
CA TYR A 115 -9.89 9.20 0.51
C TYR A 115 -9.42 10.18 1.60
N LYS A 116 -10.29 11.11 1.99
CA LYS A 116 -9.90 12.24 2.85
C LYS A 116 -9.68 11.79 4.27
N ASP A 117 -10.45 10.79 4.69
CA ASP A 117 -10.32 10.05 5.93
C ASP A 117 -8.97 9.33 6.01
N ASP A 118 -8.59 8.56 4.98
CA ASP A 118 -7.29 7.87 4.95
C ASP A 118 -6.12 8.86 4.93
N MET A 119 -6.23 9.94 4.15
CA MET A 119 -5.21 10.98 4.12
C MET A 119 -5.13 11.75 5.45
N ALA A 120 -6.25 11.99 6.14
CA ALA A 120 -6.22 12.58 7.47
C ALA A 120 -5.57 11.65 8.49
N TRP A 121 -5.89 10.35 8.43
CA TRP A 121 -5.31 9.31 9.28
C TRP A 121 -3.80 9.17 9.08
N ALA A 122 -3.34 9.06 7.84
CA ALA A 122 -1.92 9.03 7.51
C ALA A 122 -1.18 10.27 8.03
N ALA A 123 -1.78 11.46 7.88
CA ALA A 123 -1.21 12.70 8.37
C ALA A 123 -1.02 12.69 9.90
N THR A 124 -1.96 12.12 10.65
CA THR A 124 -1.84 12.02 12.11
C THR A 124 -0.68 11.13 12.55
N TRP A 125 -0.41 10.03 11.84
CA TRP A 125 0.73 9.15 12.14
C TRP A 125 2.06 9.71 11.68
N LEU A 126 2.10 10.49 10.60
CA LEU A 126 3.33 11.16 10.17
C LEU A 126 3.75 12.31 11.08
N TYR A 127 2.84 12.84 11.89
CA TYR A 127 3.14 13.91 12.85
C TYR A 127 3.91 13.43 14.09
N THR A 128 3.77 12.15 14.46
CA THR A 128 4.37 11.57 15.67
C THR A 128 5.87 11.35 15.53
#